data_AF-A0A135WF78-F1
#
_entry.id   AF-A0A135WF78-F1
#
_cell.length_a   1.000
_cell.length_b   1.000
_cell.length_c   1.000
_cell.angle_alpha   90.00
_cell.angle_beta   90.00
_cell.angle_gamma   90.00
#
_symmetry.space_group_name_H-M   'P 1'
#
loop_
_entity.id
_entity.type
_entity.pdbx_description
1 polymer ?
#
loop_
_entity_poly.entity_id
_entity_poly.type
_entity_poly.pdbx_seq_one_letter_code
_entity_poly.pdbx_strand_id
1 'polypeptide(L)'
;MYNNCISQCESTTQLSGTWTGKIEGYPIKFEILEKADNYFTFSFTNFQNEKFTILKSDISTNEKKEFVIDIKEAKFSSQRYENCVFSTGTITLSEVSHDNMRLNLKSVGPTCFISYDVLINMGDIKDVILTKDKSNK
;
A
#
# COMPACT_ATOMS: atom_id res chain seq x y z
N MET A 1 18.71 -6.01 -18.61
CA MET A 1 19.46 -6.39 -17.39
C MET A 1 18.54 -7.30 -16.60
N TYR A 2 18.96 -8.55 -16.41
CA TYR A 2 18.19 -9.60 -15.75
C TYR A 2 18.22 -9.38 -14.24
N ASN A 3 17.06 -9.37 -13.59
CA ASN A 3 16.98 -9.52 -12.13
C ASN A 3 16.30 -10.85 -11.79
N ASN A 4 17.03 -11.63 -11.00
CA ASN A 4 16.68 -12.95 -10.50
C ASN A 4 15.40 -12.91 -9.66
N CYS A 5 14.37 -13.60 -10.11
CA CYS A 5 13.15 -13.87 -9.36
C CYS A 5 12.78 -15.33 -9.58
N ILE A 6 13.45 -16.26 -8.88
CA ILE A 6 13.16 -17.70 -9.04
C ILE A 6 12.68 -18.34 -7.73
N SER A 7 12.77 -17.67 -6.57
CA SER A 7 12.22 -18.21 -5.30
C SER A 7 11.37 -17.23 -4.48
N GLN A 8 11.35 -15.94 -4.83
CA GLN A 8 10.70 -14.88 -4.03
C GLN A 8 9.30 -14.51 -4.55
N CYS A 9 8.96 -14.90 -5.78
CA CYS A 9 7.67 -14.59 -6.41
C CYS A 9 6.52 -15.53 -6.01
N GLU A 10 6.80 -16.74 -5.53
CA GLU A 10 5.74 -17.67 -5.10
C GLU A 10 5.00 -17.20 -3.83
N SER A 11 5.59 -16.30 -3.02
CA SER A 11 4.95 -15.80 -1.79
C SER A 11 4.09 -14.54 -1.98
N THR A 12 4.28 -13.80 -3.07
CA THR A 12 3.58 -12.50 -3.28
C THR A 12 2.24 -12.63 -4.00
N THR A 13 2.02 -13.71 -4.78
CA THR A 13 0.72 -14.00 -5.42
C THR A 13 -0.41 -14.18 -4.40
N GLN A 14 -0.11 -14.72 -3.22
CA GLN A 14 -1.06 -14.89 -2.12
C GLN A 14 -1.57 -13.55 -1.55
N LEU A 15 -0.76 -12.49 -1.68
CA LEU A 15 -1.12 -11.13 -1.25
C LEU A 15 -2.18 -10.52 -2.16
N SER A 16 -2.28 -10.96 -3.41
CA SER A 16 -3.24 -10.41 -4.36
C SER A 16 -4.68 -10.52 -3.83
N GLY A 17 -5.43 -9.43 -3.97
CA GLY A 17 -6.80 -9.33 -3.50
C GLY A 17 -7.15 -7.97 -2.93
N THR A 18 -8.41 -7.87 -2.50
CA THR A 18 -8.89 -6.76 -1.69
C THR A 18 -8.83 -7.18 -0.23
N TRP A 19 -8.33 -6.27 0.60
CA TRP A 19 -8.23 -6.44 2.04
C TRP A 19 -8.91 -5.28 2.72
N THR A 20 -9.60 -5.53 3.84
CA THR A 20 -10.36 -4.51 4.55
C THR A 20 -9.93 -4.46 6.01
N GLY A 21 -9.94 -3.27 6.59
CA GLY A 21 -9.58 -3.06 7.99
C GLY A 21 -10.21 -1.79 8.53
N LYS A 22 -9.78 -1.36 9.72
CA LYS A 22 -10.25 -0.12 10.33
C LYS A 22 -9.09 0.67 10.92
N ILE A 23 -9.14 1.99 10.74
CA ILE A 23 -8.27 2.96 11.42
C ILE A 23 -9.18 3.85 12.25
N GLU A 24 -8.97 3.89 13.57
CA GLU A 24 -9.80 4.70 14.49
C GLU A 24 -11.31 4.42 14.33
N GLY A 25 -11.67 3.18 14.00
CA GLY A 25 -13.05 2.75 13.75
C GLY A 25 -13.57 3.01 12.34
N TYR A 26 -12.87 3.81 11.53
CA TYR A 26 -13.23 4.08 10.14
C TYR A 26 -12.74 2.99 9.19
N PRO A 27 -13.59 2.49 8.28
CA PRO A 27 -13.20 1.44 7.36
C PRO A 27 -12.16 1.94 6.37
N ILE A 28 -11.19 1.07 6.09
CA ILE A 28 -10.21 1.24 5.03
C ILE A 28 -10.23 0.04 4.10
N LYS A 29 -9.80 0.25 2.86
CA LYS A 29 -9.61 -0.81 1.88
C LYS A 29 -8.18 -0.76 1.35
N PHE A 30 -7.51 -1.90 1.30
CA PHE A 30 -6.19 -2.07 0.76
C PHE A 30 -6.24 -3.08 -0.38
N GLU A 31 -5.90 -2.65 -1.59
CA GLU A 31 -5.93 -3.50 -2.78
C GLU A 31 -4.51 -3.80 -3.23
N ILE A 32 -4.23 -5.09 -3.44
CA ILE A 32 -2.98 -5.59 -4.01
C ILE A 32 -3.35 -6.26 -5.31
N LEU A 33 -2.98 -5.65 -6.43
CA LEU A 33 -3.22 -6.18 -7.77
C LEU A 33 -1.91 -6.68 -8.36
N GLU A 34 -1.86 -7.96 -8.65
CA GLU A 34 -0.79 -8.55 -9.43
C GLU A 34 -0.97 -8.18 -10.92
N LYS A 35 0.11 -7.67 -11.52
CA LYS A 35 0.23 -7.43 -12.97
C LYS A 35 1.17 -8.46 -13.57
N ALA A 36 1.25 -8.48 -14.91
CA ALA A 36 2.25 -9.26 -15.63
C ALA A 36 3.66 -8.98 -15.08
N ASP A 37 4.52 -10.00 -15.13
CA ASP A 37 5.92 -9.94 -14.70
C ASP A 37 6.14 -9.65 -13.19
N ASN A 38 5.24 -10.14 -12.32
CA ASN A 38 5.33 -10.01 -10.85
C ASN A 38 5.33 -8.57 -10.33
N TYR A 39 4.79 -7.64 -11.11
CA TYR A 39 4.59 -6.26 -10.68
C TYR A 39 3.32 -6.16 -9.82
N PHE A 40 3.43 -5.60 -8.63
CA PHE A 40 2.26 -5.36 -7.77
C PHE A 40 1.88 -3.88 -7.80
N THR A 41 0.58 -3.61 -7.95
CA THR A 41 0.01 -2.29 -7.70
C THR A 41 -0.68 -2.32 -6.34
N PHE A 42 -0.23 -1.44 -5.45
CA PHE A 42 -0.81 -1.28 -4.12
C PHE A 42 -1.67 -0.02 -4.11
N SER A 43 -2.84 -0.11 -3.50
CA SER A 43 -3.64 1.06 -3.26
C SER A 43 -4.41 1.00 -1.96
N PHE A 44 -4.60 2.16 -1.37
CA PHE A 44 -5.30 2.37 -0.12
C PHE A 44 -6.46 3.32 -0.37
N THR A 45 -7.66 2.94 0.06
CA THR A 45 -8.84 3.81 0.03
C THR A 45 -9.26 4.12 1.45
N ASN A 46 -9.35 5.42 1.77
CA ASN A 46 -9.80 5.89 3.07
C ASN A 46 -11.34 5.93 3.18
N PHE A 47 -11.85 6.32 4.35
CA PHE A 47 -13.29 6.44 4.60
C PHE A 47 -13.98 7.56 3.80
N GLN A 48 -13.20 8.50 3.24
CA GLN A 48 -13.67 9.55 2.34
C GLN A 48 -13.69 9.08 0.87
N ASN A 49 -13.42 7.80 0.62
CA ASN A 49 -13.31 7.20 -0.70
C ASN A 49 -12.18 7.81 -1.57
N GLU A 50 -11.20 8.45 -0.93
CA GLU A 50 -10.00 8.92 -1.61
C GLU A 50 -9.03 7.76 -1.74
N LYS A 51 -8.64 7.47 -2.98
CA LYS A 51 -7.74 6.37 -3.31
C LYS A 51 -6.32 6.86 -3.46
N PHE A 52 -5.45 6.38 -2.60
CA PHE A 52 -4.01 6.53 -2.66
C PHE A 52 -3.40 5.34 -3.40
N THR A 53 -2.77 5.58 -4.55
CA THR A 53 -2.21 4.52 -5.42
C THR A 53 -0.70 4.64 -5.47
N ILE A 54 -0.01 3.54 -5.16
CA ILE A 54 1.43 3.41 -5.35
C ILE A 54 1.70 3.08 -6.82
N LEU A 55 2.37 4.01 -7.50
CA LEU A 55 2.70 3.93 -8.92
C LEU A 55 4.05 3.24 -9.13
N LYS A 56 5.00 3.45 -8.21
CA LYS A 56 6.34 2.84 -8.24
C LYS A 56 6.79 2.49 -6.82
N SER A 57 7.35 1.30 -6.67
CA SER A 57 7.90 0.81 -5.41
C SER A 57 8.97 -0.25 -5.62
N ASP A 58 9.88 -0.35 -4.67
CA ASP A 58 10.74 -1.52 -4.51
C ASP A 58 10.12 -2.45 -3.46
N ILE A 59 10.12 -3.76 -3.73
CA ILE A 59 9.59 -4.76 -2.80
C ILE A 59 10.75 -5.62 -2.33
N SER A 60 10.87 -5.78 -1.02
CA SER A 60 11.85 -6.66 -0.41
C SER A 60 11.23 -7.47 0.74
N THR A 61 11.97 -8.46 1.20
CA THR A 61 11.64 -9.21 2.41
C THR A 61 12.73 -8.96 3.43
N ASN A 62 12.36 -8.56 4.64
CA ASN A 62 13.35 -8.32 5.69
C ASN A 62 13.70 -9.61 6.46
N GLU A 63 14.61 -9.50 7.44
CA GLU A 63 15.06 -10.62 8.28
C GLU A 63 13.93 -11.28 9.08
N LYS A 64 12.84 -10.55 9.35
CA LYS A 64 11.64 -11.05 10.04
C LYS A 64 10.63 -11.71 9.11
N LYS A 65 10.97 -11.88 7.82
CA LYS A 65 10.07 -12.38 6.76
C LYS A 65 8.85 -11.48 6.52
N GLU A 66 8.98 -10.19 6.79
CA GLU A 66 7.94 -9.20 6.48
C GLU A 66 8.16 -8.68 5.07
N PHE A 67 7.07 -8.41 4.34
CA PHE A 67 7.15 -7.72 3.05
C PHE A 67 7.29 -6.23 3.30
N VAL A 68 8.34 -5.65 2.75
CA VAL A 68 8.64 -4.23 2.84
C VAL A 68 8.50 -3.64 1.44
N ILE A 69 7.60 -2.66 1.30
CA ILE A 69 7.30 -1.96 0.06
C ILE A 69 7.77 -0.52 0.24
N ASP A 70 8.89 -0.19 -0.37
CA ASP A 70 9.45 1.16 -0.36
C ASP A 70 8.81 1.97 -1.50
N ILE A 71 7.99 2.94 -1.13
CA ILE A 71 7.27 3.80 -2.06
C ILE A 71 8.26 4.79 -2.68
N LYS A 72 8.35 4.77 -4.01
CA LYS A 72 9.11 5.76 -4.80
C LYS A 72 8.21 6.80 -5.44
N GLU A 73 6.98 6.41 -5.76
CA GLU A 73 6.00 7.30 -6.36
C GLU A 73 4.58 6.82 -6.04
N ALA A 74 3.74 7.72 -5.56
CA ALA A 74 2.34 7.47 -5.30
C ALA A 74 1.50 8.76 -5.46
N LYS A 75 0.19 8.59 -5.64
CA LYS A 75 -0.76 9.70 -5.89
C LYS A 75 -2.13 9.43 -5.26
N PHE A 76 -2.82 10.50 -4.87
CA PHE A 76 -4.24 10.44 -4.55
C PHE A 76 -5.10 10.62 -5.81
N SER A 77 -6.28 10.00 -5.82
CA SER A 77 -7.29 10.15 -6.88
C SER A 77 -8.05 11.47 -6.83
N SER A 78 -7.90 12.25 -5.75
CA SER A 78 -8.61 13.51 -5.54
C SER A 78 -8.05 14.61 -6.46
N GLN A 79 -8.92 15.34 -7.16
CA GLN A 79 -8.53 16.51 -7.98
C GLN A 79 -7.76 17.56 -7.17
N ARG A 80 -8.07 17.67 -5.87
CA ARG A 80 -7.37 18.57 -4.95
C ARG A 80 -5.86 18.28 -4.88
N TYR A 81 -5.45 17.04 -5.15
CA TYR A 81 -4.08 16.55 -5.00
C TYR A 81 -3.50 16.02 -6.31
N GLU A 82 -4.08 16.36 -7.46
CA GLU A 82 -3.68 15.84 -8.77
C GLU A 82 -2.20 16.15 -9.10
N ASN A 83 -1.74 17.32 -8.68
CA ASN A 83 -0.35 17.78 -8.85
C ASN A 83 0.59 17.28 -7.76
N CYS A 84 0.12 16.46 -6.82
CA CYS A 84 0.90 15.96 -5.72
C CYS A 84 1.49 14.59 -6.00
N VAL A 85 2.82 14.54 -5.89
CA VAL A 85 3.59 13.29 -6.02
C VAL A 85 4.15 12.95 -4.65
N PHE A 86 3.82 11.77 -4.16
CA PHE A 86 4.30 11.26 -2.88
C PHE A 86 5.47 10.33 -3.14
N SER A 87 6.66 10.73 -2.70
CA SER A 87 7.93 10.16 -3.17
C SER A 87 8.70 9.38 -2.11
N THR A 88 8.26 9.42 -0.85
CA THR A 88 8.87 8.72 0.26
C THR A 88 7.81 8.01 1.05
N GLY A 89 8.07 6.77 1.47
CA GLY A 89 7.25 6.06 2.44
C GLY A 89 7.50 4.57 2.41
N THR A 90 7.08 3.87 3.46
CA THR A 90 7.28 2.43 3.58
C THR A 90 5.98 1.78 4.03
N ILE A 91 5.57 0.73 3.31
CA ILE A 91 4.55 -0.20 3.79
C ILE A 91 5.23 -1.47 4.27
N THR A 92 4.83 -1.95 5.43
CA THR A 92 5.27 -3.25 5.96
C THR A 92 4.06 -4.14 6.15
N LEU A 93 4.08 -5.31 5.49
CA LEU A 93 3.09 -6.36 5.65
C LEU A 93 3.72 -7.50 6.45
N SER A 94 3.10 -7.82 7.57
CA SER A 94 3.56 -8.84 8.52
C SER A 94 2.42 -9.81 8.83
N GLU A 95 2.74 -10.94 9.45
CA GLU A 95 1.74 -11.96 9.85
C GLU A 95 0.80 -12.36 8.71
N VAL A 96 1.35 -12.46 7.49
CA VAL A 96 0.58 -12.76 6.28
C VAL A 96 0.08 -14.20 6.36
N SER A 97 -1.23 -14.36 6.26
CA SER A 97 -1.94 -15.63 6.16
C SER A 97 -2.93 -15.57 4.99
N HIS A 98 -3.65 -16.66 4.73
CA HIS A 98 -4.63 -16.71 3.65
C HIS A 98 -5.72 -15.64 3.78
N ASP A 99 -6.20 -15.40 5.01
CA ASP A 99 -7.35 -14.54 5.28
C ASP A 99 -7.00 -13.24 6.00
N ASN A 100 -5.82 -13.13 6.62
CA ASN A 100 -5.44 -11.95 7.40
C ASN A 100 -4.00 -11.55 7.15
N MET A 101 -3.73 -10.25 7.28
CA MET A 101 -2.37 -9.70 7.35
C MET A 101 -2.36 -8.45 8.22
N ARG A 102 -1.19 -8.07 8.70
CA ARG A 102 -0.99 -6.85 9.47
C ARG A 102 -0.27 -5.79 8.63
N LEU A 103 -0.88 -4.62 8.52
CA LEU A 103 -0.42 -3.46 7.78
C LEU A 103 0.20 -2.42 8.71
N ASN A 104 1.40 -1.99 8.36
CA ASN A 104 2.01 -0.76 8.85
C ASN A 104 2.36 0.14 7.65
N LEU A 105 2.08 1.44 7.75
CA LEU A 105 2.45 2.45 6.76
C LEU A 105 3.15 3.58 7.48
N LYS A 106 4.38 3.89 7.05
CA LYS A 106 5.20 4.96 7.61
C LYS A 106 5.44 6.04 6.57
N SER A 107 5.07 7.25 6.98
CA SER A 107 5.10 8.56 6.34
C SER A 107 5.16 8.57 4.82
N VAL A 108 4.03 8.93 4.22
CA VAL A 108 3.92 9.22 2.80
C VAL A 108 3.62 10.71 2.63
N GLY A 109 4.68 11.52 2.60
CA GLY A 109 4.60 12.97 2.43
C GLY A 109 4.61 13.37 0.95
N PRO A 110 3.84 14.39 0.54
CA PRO A 110 3.86 14.87 -0.83
C PRO A 110 5.03 15.81 -1.11
N THR A 111 5.48 15.79 -2.35
CA THR A 111 6.34 16.78 -3.00
C THR A 111 5.47 17.64 -3.90
N CYS A 112 4.69 18.57 -3.33
CA CYS A 112 3.92 19.57 -4.07
C CYS A 112 3.61 20.80 -3.20
N PHE A 113 3.45 21.96 -3.84
CA PHE A 113 2.94 23.15 -3.16
C PHE A 113 1.41 23.12 -3.21
N ILE A 114 0.81 22.98 -2.04
CA ILE A 114 -0.62 23.17 -1.80
C ILE A 114 -0.67 24.45 -0.99
N SER A 115 -1.61 25.35 -1.28
CA SER A 115 -1.73 26.65 -0.60
C SER A 115 -1.51 26.52 0.92
N TYR A 116 -0.92 27.56 1.53
CA TYR A 116 -0.33 27.61 2.89
C TYR A 116 -1.09 26.92 4.06
N ASP A 117 -2.35 26.52 3.90
CA ASP A 117 -3.22 25.98 4.94
C ASP A 117 -3.50 24.47 4.85
N VAL A 118 -2.81 23.71 4.00
CA VAL A 118 -3.07 22.27 3.82
C VAL A 118 -1.83 21.43 4.14
N LEU A 119 -1.65 21.09 5.41
CA LEU A 119 -0.74 20.01 5.81
C LEU A 119 -1.36 18.67 5.40
N ILE A 120 -0.86 18.06 4.32
CA ILE A 120 -1.22 16.69 3.94
C ILE A 120 -0.20 15.75 4.53
N ASN A 121 -0.48 15.29 5.73
CA ASN A 121 0.12 14.07 6.23
C ASN A 121 -0.97 13.00 6.18
N MET A 122 -0.79 12.01 5.30
CA MET A 122 -1.40 10.72 5.56
C MET A 122 -0.69 10.20 6.81
N GLY A 123 -1.39 10.27 7.95
CA GLY A 123 -0.82 9.86 9.23
C GLY A 123 -0.26 8.44 9.16
N ASP A 124 0.78 8.17 9.93
CA ASP A 124 1.32 6.83 10.05
C ASP A 124 0.20 5.87 10.46
N ILE A 125 0.09 4.76 9.72
CA ILE A 125 -0.83 3.68 10.05
C ILE A 125 -0.03 2.62 10.78
N LYS A 126 -0.46 2.27 12.00
CA LYS A 126 0.24 1.30 12.83
C LYS A 126 -0.67 0.14 13.17
N ASP A 127 -0.14 -1.07 13.01
CA ASP A 127 -0.71 -2.33 13.45
C ASP A 127 -2.17 -2.56 13.03
N VAL A 128 -2.52 -2.20 11.79
CA VAL A 128 -3.87 -2.45 11.28
C VAL A 128 -3.99 -3.89 10.82
N ILE A 129 -4.92 -4.63 11.42
CA ILE A 129 -5.30 -5.95 10.96
C ILE A 129 -6.21 -5.77 9.73
N LEU A 130 -5.79 -6.38 8.64
CA LEU A 130 -6.53 -6.45 7.40
C LEU A 130 -7.06 -7.87 7.20
N THR A 131 -8.32 -7.98 6.82
CA THR A 131 -8.98 -9.24 6.46
C THR A 131 -9.26 -9.27 4.97
N LYS A 132 -8.95 -10.39 4.32
CA LYS A 132 -9.17 -10.58 2.88
C LYS A 132 -10.67 -10.56 2.60
N ASP A 133 -11.06 -9.74 1.64
CA ASP A 133 -12.43 -9.72 1.16
C ASP A 133 -12.68 -11.03 0.39
N LYS A 134 -13.66 -11.79 0.86
CA LYS A 134 -14.11 -13.00 0.17
C LYS A 134 -15.01 -12.55 -0.95
N SER A 135 -14.41 -12.10 -2.04
CA SER A 135 -15.13 -11.88 -3.29
C SER A 135 -15.78 -13.21 -3.67
N ASN A 136 -17.06 -13.39 -3.33
CA ASN A 136 -17.91 -14.45 -3.86
C ASN A 136 -18.01 -14.20 -5.37
N LYS A 137 -17.13 -14.83 -6.14
CA LYS A 137 -17.37 -15.08 -7.55
C LYS A 137 -18.34 -16.25 -7.69
#